data_AF-A0A6P4D5Q3-F1
#
_entry.id   AF-A0A6P4D5Q3-F1
#
_cell.length_a   1.000
_cell.length_b   1.000
_cell.length_c   1.000
_cell.angle_alpha   90.00
_cell.angle_beta   90.00
_cell.angle_gamma   90.00
#
_symmetry.space_group_name_H-M   'P 1'
#
loop_
_entity.id
_entity.type
_entity.pdbx_description
1 polymer ?
#
loop_
_entity_poly.entity_id
_entity_poly.type
_entity_poly.pdbx_seq_one_letter_code
_entity_poly.pdbx_strand_id
1 'polypeptide(L)'
;MGSATALDNVSVFLLLLPLFLQLSPLMAEEPVPCPATWPDQFHSVLFINRSSSLQKVDLWYDWPNGRNFNIIQHQLGVLSYDLEWDNGTSFYYTLHPFNTTCKVVHFDVGILRPNWLDGATFLGHKNVDNFLCNVWEKADFITYYEDVVTRRPVMWVFSSGMVAHVMTFEVGAVLEDANWQAPVYCFSETDTGSSLLESSIDVVSHGTLIRGIPHTAYA
;
A
#
# COMPACT_ATOMS: atom_id res chain seq x y z
N MET A 1 -34.20 61.36 -59.92
CA MET A 1 -34.45 59.95 -59.55
C MET A 1 -33.13 59.22 -59.52
N GLY A 2 -32.79 58.60 -58.38
CA GLY A 2 -31.64 57.70 -58.17
C GLY A 2 -30.29 58.41 -58.02
N SER A 3 -29.38 58.02 -57.12
CA SER A 3 -29.41 57.03 -56.04
C SER A 3 -28.27 57.37 -55.08
N ALA A 4 -28.52 57.14 -53.79
CA ALA A 4 -27.65 57.50 -52.68
C ALA A 4 -26.36 56.66 -52.59
N THR A 5 -25.35 57.28 -52.02
CA THR A 5 -24.01 56.79 -51.70
C THR A 5 -24.03 55.61 -50.72
N ALA A 6 -23.31 54.55 -51.05
CA ALA A 6 -23.01 53.44 -50.14
C ALA A 6 -21.79 53.81 -49.29
N LEU A 7 -21.98 53.93 -47.97
CA LEU A 7 -20.89 53.94 -46.99
C LEU A 7 -21.20 52.93 -45.89
N ASP A 8 -20.18 52.13 -45.63
CA ASP A 8 -19.78 51.55 -44.35
C ASP A 8 -20.68 50.49 -43.70
N ASN A 9 -20.33 49.22 -43.96
CA ASN A 9 -20.85 48.07 -43.23
C ASN A 9 -19.75 47.12 -42.73
N VAL A 10 -18.52 47.63 -42.51
CA VAL A 10 -17.37 46.82 -42.10
C VAL A 10 -17.09 46.88 -40.58
N SER A 11 -17.75 47.78 -39.83
CA SER A 11 -17.35 48.09 -38.45
C SER A 11 -18.13 47.36 -37.33
N VAL A 12 -19.18 46.60 -37.65
CA VAL A 12 -20.04 45.99 -36.61
C VAL A 12 -19.57 44.60 -36.17
N PHE A 13 -18.80 43.89 -36.99
CA PHE A 13 -18.42 42.49 -36.70
C PHE A 13 -17.28 42.33 -35.68
N LEU A 14 -16.53 43.40 -35.39
CA LEU A 14 -15.39 43.37 -34.47
C LEU A 14 -15.75 43.65 -33.00
N LEU A 15 -16.98 44.10 -32.71
CA LEU A 15 -17.40 44.47 -31.35
C LEU A 15 -18.15 43.36 -30.59
N LEU A 16 -18.41 42.21 -31.22
CA LEU A 16 -19.13 41.08 -30.60
C LEU A 16 -18.20 40.00 -30.02
N LEU A 17 -16.87 40.18 -30.10
CA LEU A 17 -15.90 39.13 -29.73
C LEU A 17 -15.45 39.05 -28.25
N PRO A 18 -15.75 39.97 -27.28
CA PRO A 18 -15.22 39.78 -25.92
C PRO A 18 -16.20 39.13 -24.93
N LEU A 19 -17.40 38.67 -25.32
CA LEU A 19 -18.38 38.18 -24.33
C LEU A 19 -18.34 36.67 -24.03
N PHE A 20 -17.59 35.87 -24.79
CA PHE A 20 -17.50 34.42 -24.58
C PHE A 20 -16.37 33.98 -23.63
N LEU A 21 -15.60 34.92 -23.06
CA LEU A 21 -14.42 34.63 -22.24
C LEU A 21 -14.67 34.66 -20.71
N GLN A 22 -15.91 34.82 -20.24
CA GLN A 22 -16.20 34.99 -18.81
C GLN A 22 -16.93 33.82 -18.13
N LEU A 23 -17.23 32.73 -18.84
CA LEU A 23 -17.69 31.49 -18.21
C LEU A 23 -16.52 30.52 -18.07
N SER A 24 -15.59 30.84 -17.17
CA SER A 24 -14.77 29.79 -16.57
C SER A 24 -15.71 28.96 -15.70
N PRO A 25 -15.98 27.68 -15.99
CA PRO A 25 -16.63 26.83 -15.00
C PRO A 25 -15.74 26.87 -13.76
N LEU A 26 -16.34 27.23 -12.63
CA LEU A 26 -15.74 26.98 -11.32
C LEU A 26 -15.46 25.49 -11.30
N MET A 27 -14.19 25.10 -11.50
CA MET A 27 -13.79 23.71 -11.38
C MET A 27 -14.06 23.36 -9.92
N ALA A 28 -15.16 22.65 -9.68
CA ALA A 28 -15.41 22.06 -8.39
C ALA A 28 -14.20 21.18 -8.09
N GLU A 29 -13.57 21.39 -6.94
CA GLU A 29 -12.50 20.51 -6.49
C GLU A 29 -13.10 19.10 -6.36
N GLU A 30 -12.61 18.17 -7.17
CA GLU A 30 -13.04 16.77 -7.12
C GLU A 30 -12.85 16.28 -5.68
N PRO A 31 -13.88 15.69 -5.05
CA PRO A 31 -13.76 15.23 -3.67
C PRO A 31 -12.64 14.20 -3.57
N VAL A 32 -11.78 14.38 -2.56
CA VAL A 32 -10.72 13.41 -2.27
C VAL A 32 -11.36 12.04 -2.06
N PRO A 33 -10.89 10.98 -2.75
CA PRO A 33 -11.46 9.65 -2.61
C PRO A 33 -11.32 9.14 -1.16
N CYS A 34 -12.04 8.09 -0.80
CA CYS A 34 -11.77 7.34 0.43
C CYS A 34 -11.12 6.00 0.06
N PRO A 35 -10.11 5.53 0.80
CA PRO A 35 -9.51 4.22 0.55
C PRO A 35 -10.57 3.14 0.71
N ALA A 36 -10.56 2.11 -0.15
CA ALA A 36 -11.47 0.98 0.03
C ALA A 36 -10.99 0.11 1.19
N THR A 37 -11.93 -0.44 1.94
CA THR A 37 -11.65 -1.49 2.89
C THR A 37 -11.27 -2.76 2.15
N TRP A 38 -10.31 -3.52 2.66
CA TRP A 38 -10.06 -4.88 2.19
C TRP A 38 -11.31 -5.75 2.40
N PRO A 39 -11.56 -6.73 1.52
CA PRO A 39 -12.59 -7.73 1.75
C PRO A 39 -12.18 -8.63 2.91
N ASP A 40 -13.19 -9.21 3.59
CA ASP A 40 -12.97 -10.07 4.75
C ASP A 40 -12.09 -11.30 4.44
N GLN A 41 -12.16 -11.79 3.19
CA GLN A 41 -11.39 -12.95 2.74
C GLN A 41 -10.91 -12.71 1.30
N PHE A 42 -9.66 -13.07 1.01
CA PHE A 42 -9.14 -13.09 -0.34
C PHE A 42 -7.88 -13.95 -0.47
N HIS A 43 -7.56 -14.31 -1.71
CA HIS A 43 -6.25 -14.79 -2.13
C HIS A 43 -5.62 -13.79 -3.09
N SER A 44 -4.30 -13.62 -2.98
CA SER A 44 -3.53 -12.75 -3.86
C SER A 44 -2.18 -13.36 -4.15
N VAL A 45 -1.80 -13.37 -5.43
CA VAL A 45 -0.42 -13.64 -5.83
C VAL A 45 0.35 -12.32 -5.91
N LEU A 46 1.45 -12.22 -5.19
CA LEU A 46 2.34 -11.05 -5.19
C LEU A 46 3.69 -11.42 -5.80
N PHE A 47 4.27 -10.50 -6.58
CA PHE A 47 5.71 -10.49 -6.88
C PHE A 47 6.38 -9.41 -6.05
N ILE A 48 7.28 -9.83 -5.17
CA ILE A 48 7.95 -8.92 -4.24
C ILE A 48 9.43 -8.84 -4.58
N ASN A 49 9.94 -7.62 -4.62
CA ASN A 49 11.36 -7.31 -4.77
C ASN A 49 11.87 -6.67 -3.48
N ARG A 50 12.87 -7.31 -2.86
CA ARG A 50 13.64 -6.77 -1.73
C ARG A 50 15.08 -6.59 -2.16
N SER A 51 15.44 -5.40 -2.65
CA SER A 51 16.81 -5.08 -3.06
C SER A 51 17.44 -6.11 -4.01
N SER A 52 16.70 -6.51 -5.06
CA SER A 52 17.05 -7.56 -6.03
C SER A 52 16.86 -9.00 -5.56
N SER A 53 16.39 -9.23 -4.32
CA SER A 53 15.88 -10.53 -3.88
C SER A 53 14.41 -10.65 -4.29
N LEU A 54 14.15 -11.41 -5.34
CA LEU A 54 12.80 -11.62 -5.88
C LEU A 54 12.13 -12.82 -5.20
N GLN A 55 10.84 -12.67 -4.92
CA GLN A 55 10.00 -13.74 -4.40
C GLN A 55 8.58 -13.65 -4.96
N LYS A 56 7.96 -14.82 -5.18
CA LYS A 56 6.52 -14.95 -5.38
C LYS A 56 5.90 -15.25 -4.02
N VAL A 57 4.82 -14.56 -3.67
CA VAL A 57 4.05 -14.83 -2.45
C VAL A 57 2.62 -15.17 -2.81
N ASP A 58 2.12 -16.30 -2.32
CA ASP A 58 0.69 -16.57 -2.26
C ASP A 58 0.19 -16.10 -0.89
N LEU A 59 -0.57 -15.00 -0.88
CA LEU A 59 -1.14 -14.39 0.30
C LEU A 59 -2.59 -14.84 0.46
N TRP A 60 -2.88 -15.54 1.55
CA TRP A 60 -4.22 -15.88 1.99
C TRP A 60 -4.60 -15.03 3.19
N TYR A 61 -5.69 -14.28 3.06
CA TYR A 61 -6.20 -13.43 4.12
C TYR A 61 -7.60 -13.91 4.52
N ASP A 62 -7.80 -14.12 5.83
CA ASP A 62 -9.06 -14.61 6.38
C ASP A 62 -9.36 -13.92 7.72
N TRP A 63 -9.93 -12.72 7.62
CA TRP A 63 -10.24 -11.86 8.76
C TRP A 63 -11.27 -12.47 9.73
N PRO A 64 -12.38 -13.09 9.30
CA PRO A 64 -13.35 -13.71 10.22
C PRO A 64 -12.73 -14.76 11.14
N ASN A 65 -11.66 -15.42 10.70
CA ASN A 65 -10.93 -16.43 11.46
C ASN A 65 -9.59 -15.92 12.03
N GLY A 66 -9.32 -14.62 11.93
CA GLY A 66 -8.16 -13.98 12.55
C GLY A 66 -6.81 -14.52 12.05
N ARG A 67 -6.69 -14.83 10.76
CA ARG A 67 -5.49 -15.49 10.21
C ARG A 67 -5.04 -14.90 8.86
N ASN A 68 -3.73 -14.82 8.68
CA ASN A 68 -3.08 -14.37 7.44
C ASN A 68 -1.91 -15.30 7.13
N PHE A 69 -1.76 -15.71 5.88
CA PHE A 69 -0.76 -16.71 5.52
C PHE A 69 -0.04 -16.34 4.22
N ASN A 70 1.26 -16.08 4.34
CA ASN A 70 2.15 -15.87 3.21
C ASN A 70 2.92 -17.16 2.92
N ILE A 71 2.72 -17.73 1.74
CA ILE A 71 3.54 -18.84 1.22
C ILE A 71 4.56 -18.22 0.26
N ILE A 72 5.83 -18.27 0.63
CA ILE A 72 6.89 -17.43 0.04
C ILE A 72 7.87 -18.31 -0.73
N GLN A 73 7.83 -18.21 -2.06
CA GLN A 73 8.81 -18.83 -2.94
C GLN A 73 9.86 -17.81 -3.35
N HIS A 74 11.06 -17.90 -2.79
CA HIS A 74 12.22 -17.13 -3.24
C HIS A 74 12.71 -17.62 -4.61
N GLN A 75 13.11 -16.71 -5.50
CA GLN A 75 13.56 -17.06 -6.85
C GLN A 75 14.76 -18.03 -6.85
N LEU A 76 15.72 -17.79 -5.96
CA LEU A 76 16.94 -18.59 -5.80
C LEU A 76 17.06 -19.19 -4.38
N GLY A 77 15.93 -19.43 -3.72
CA GLY A 77 15.91 -19.82 -2.30
C GLY A 77 14.88 -20.90 -1.97
N VAL A 78 14.69 -21.11 -0.68
CA VAL A 78 13.79 -22.13 -0.14
C VAL A 78 12.34 -21.66 -0.18
N LEU A 79 11.40 -22.60 -0.23
CA LEU A 79 10.00 -22.33 0.06
C LEU A 79 9.85 -22.13 1.57
N SER A 80 9.37 -20.96 1.96
CA SER A 80 9.13 -20.60 3.36
C SER A 80 7.68 -20.16 3.56
N TYR A 81 7.28 -20.11 4.82
CA TYR A 81 5.91 -19.92 5.26
C TYR A 81 5.90 -18.89 6.38
N ASP A 82 5.02 -17.91 6.31
CA ASP A 82 4.74 -16.95 7.38
C ASP A 82 3.24 -16.98 7.69
N LEU A 83 2.90 -17.70 8.77
CA LEU A 83 1.54 -17.87 9.26
C LEU A 83 1.31 -16.95 10.46
N GLU A 84 0.43 -15.99 10.29
CA GLU A 84 0.17 -14.90 11.21
C GLU A 84 -1.24 -15.01 11.80
N TRP A 85 -1.36 -14.70 13.08
CA TRP A 85 -2.61 -14.69 13.82
C TRP A 85 -2.95 -13.28 14.32
N ASP A 86 -4.25 -13.00 14.45
CA ASP A 86 -4.77 -11.72 14.93
C ASP A 86 -4.37 -11.39 16.38
N ASN A 87 -3.99 -12.40 17.16
CA ASN A 87 -3.42 -12.25 18.49
C ASN A 87 -1.96 -11.75 18.49
N GLY A 88 -1.36 -11.51 17.32
CA GLY A 88 0.00 -11.02 17.17
C GLY A 88 1.06 -12.10 16.96
N THR A 89 0.74 -13.38 17.11
CA THR A 89 1.72 -14.46 16.90
C THR A 89 1.93 -14.75 15.41
N SER A 90 3.19 -14.78 14.98
CA SER A 90 3.60 -15.21 13.64
C SER A 90 4.58 -16.36 13.70
N PHE A 91 4.37 -17.35 12.84
CA PHE A 91 5.22 -18.53 12.66
C PHE A 91 5.93 -18.46 11.32
N TYR A 92 7.25 -18.28 11.35
CA TYR A 92 8.11 -18.38 10.19
C TYR A 92 8.71 -19.79 10.12
N TYR A 93 8.39 -20.56 9.10
CA TYR A 93 8.89 -21.94 9.01
C TYR A 93 9.17 -22.41 7.59
N THR A 94 9.84 -23.56 7.50
CA THR A 94 10.17 -24.27 6.25
C THR A 94 9.77 -25.74 6.39
N LEU A 95 9.27 -26.35 5.31
CA LEU A 95 8.85 -27.75 5.28
C LEU A 95 9.79 -28.61 4.42
N HIS A 96 9.64 -29.94 4.51
CA HIS A 96 10.28 -30.87 3.58
C HIS A 96 9.91 -30.50 2.12
N PRO A 97 10.85 -30.54 1.15
CA PRO A 97 12.19 -31.15 1.20
C PRO A 97 13.30 -30.30 1.81
N PHE A 98 13.02 -29.09 2.26
CA PHE A 98 14.01 -28.23 2.91
C PHE A 98 14.21 -28.64 4.38
N ASN A 99 15.31 -28.16 4.98
CA ASN A 99 15.54 -28.32 6.41
C ASN A 99 14.38 -27.68 7.19
N THR A 100 13.77 -28.42 8.10
CA THR A 100 12.69 -27.93 8.95
C THR A 100 13.23 -26.91 9.94
N THR A 101 12.74 -25.68 9.85
CA THR A 101 13.08 -24.59 10.76
C THR A 101 11.80 -23.92 11.22
N CYS A 102 11.80 -23.38 12.44
CA CYS A 102 10.74 -22.51 12.92
C CYS A 102 11.30 -21.33 13.72
N LYS A 103 10.73 -20.16 13.51
CA LYS A 103 10.90 -18.97 14.34
C LYS A 103 9.52 -18.41 14.67
N VAL A 104 9.24 -18.27 15.96
CA VAL A 104 8.02 -17.63 16.45
C VAL A 104 8.33 -16.17 16.77
N VAL A 105 7.50 -15.25 16.27
CA VAL A 105 7.61 -13.81 16.49
C VAL A 105 6.28 -13.30 17.01
N HIS A 106 6.31 -12.24 17.82
CA HIS A 106 5.11 -11.53 18.26
C HIS A 106 5.14 -10.10 17.72
N PHE A 107 4.04 -9.70 17.07
CA PHE A 107 3.78 -8.35 16.61
C PHE A 107 2.51 -7.83 17.28
N ASP A 108 2.62 -6.80 18.11
CA ASP A 108 1.49 -6.27 18.91
C ASP A 108 0.27 -5.85 18.06
N VAL A 109 0.49 -5.53 16.78
CA VAL A 109 -0.57 -5.10 15.84
C VAL A 109 -1.40 -6.28 15.33
N GLY A 110 -0.82 -7.49 15.27
CA GLY A 110 -1.42 -8.65 14.60
C GLY A 110 -1.58 -8.45 13.09
N ILE A 111 -2.52 -9.19 12.51
CA ILE A 111 -2.87 -9.06 11.08
C ILE A 111 -3.59 -7.74 10.81
N LEU A 112 -3.43 -7.22 9.60
CA LEU A 112 -4.11 -5.98 9.19
C LEU A 112 -5.63 -6.14 9.24
N ARG A 113 -6.31 -5.16 9.83
CA ARG A 113 -7.78 -5.08 9.81
C ARG A 113 -8.27 -4.69 8.41
N PRO A 114 -9.50 -5.01 8.01
CA PRO A 114 -10.04 -4.61 6.70
C PRO A 114 -9.91 -3.11 6.40
N ASN A 115 -10.06 -2.27 7.41
CA ASN A 115 -9.97 -0.82 7.32
C ASN A 115 -8.58 -0.24 7.67
N TRP A 116 -7.50 -1.02 7.54
CA TRP A 116 -6.16 -0.59 7.97
C TRP A 116 -5.66 0.71 7.32
N LEU A 117 -6.23 1.12 6.19
CA LEU A 117 -5.96 2.41 5.52
C LEU A 117 -6.70 3.61 6.13
N ASP A 118 -7.57 3.44 7.12
CA ASP A 118 -8.29 4.56 7.75
C ASP A 118 -7.33 5.62 8.31
N GLY A 119 -7.48 6.88 7.89
CA GLY A 119 -6.56 7.96 8.25
C GLY A 119 -5.25 7.98 7.47
N ALA A 120 -5.16 7.25 6.35
CA ALA A 120 -4.07 7.41 5.38
C ALA A 120 -4.17 8.76 4.64
N THR A 121 -3.02 9.28 4.21
CA THR A 121 -2.91 10.52 3.45
C THR A 121 -3.02 10.22 1.96
N PHE A 122 -3.94 10.88 1.26
CA PHE A 122 -4.01 10.80 -0.20
C PHE A 122 -2.85 11.57 -0.84
N LEU A 123 -2.10 10.92 -1.73
CA LEU A 123 -0.97 11.53 -2.43
C LEU A 123 -1.30 11.93 -3.88
N GLY A 124 -2.51 11.60 -4.36
CA GLY A 124 -2.93 11.83 -5.74
C GLY A 124 -2.99 10.55 -6.56
N HIS A 125 -3.00 10.71 -7.89
CA HIS A 125 -3.11 9.61 -8.83
C HIS A 125 -1.77 9.28 -9.51
N LYS A 126 -1.52 8.00 -9.78
CA LYS A 126 -0.33 7.55 -10.53
C LYS A 126 -0.63 6.35 -11.41
N ASN A 127 -0.05 6.32 -12.61
CA ASN A 127 -0.08 5.14 -13.47
C ASN A 127 0.98 4.11 -13.02
N VAL A 128 0.55 2.88 -12.73
CA VAL A 128 1.40 1.74 -12.32
C VAL A 128 0.82 0.47 -12.95
N ASP A 129 1.65 -0.36 -13.60
CA ASP A 129 1.25 -1.64 -14.20
C ASP A 129 0.02 -1.57 -15.14
N ASN A 130 -0.13 -0.44 -15.85
CA ASN A 130 -1.28 -0.09 -16.69
C ASN A 130 -2.60 0.21 -15.95
N PHE A 131 -2.54 0.45 -14.64
CA PHE A 131 -3.64 0.94 -13.81
C PHE A 131 -3.42 2.41 -13.44
N LEU A 132 -4.48 3.21 -13.56
CA LEU A 132 -4.52 4.50 -12.88
C LEU A 132 -4.88 4.24 -11.41
N CYS A 133 -3.97 4.56 -10.49
CA CYS A 133 -4.13 4.24 -9.08
C CYS A 133 -4.37 5.48 -8.23
N ASN A 134 -5.25 5.36 -7.24
CA ASN A 134 -5.24 6.17 -6.03
C ASN A 134 -4.02 5.79 -5.19
N VAL A 135 -3.27 6.78 -4.72
CA VAL A 135 -2.05 6.57 -3.94
C VAL A 135 -2.25 7.06 -2.51
N TRP A 136 -1.97 6.18 -1.55
CA TRP A 136 -2.14 6.43 -0.13
C TRP A 136 -0.83 6.23 0.62
N GLU A 137 -0.52 7.10 1.57
CA GLU A 137 0.56 6.90 2.53
C GLU A 137 0.00 6.61 3.92
N LYS A 138 0.58 5.62 4.61
CA LYS A 138 0.19 5.27 5.98
C LYS A 138 1.40 5.06 6.88
N ALA A 139 1.37 5.74 8.02
CA ALA A 139 2.30 5.58 9.15
C ALA A 139 3.79 5.68 8.78
N ASP A 140 4.13 6.49 7.76
CA ASP A 140 5.49 6.62 7.19
C ASP A 140 6.15 5.27 6.86
N PHE A 141 5.33 4.23 6.67
CA PHE A 141 5.76 2.85 6.57
C PHE A 141 5.43 2.25 5.20
N ILE A 142 4.24 2.55 4.69
CA ILE A 142 3.72 1.97 3.45
C ILE A 142 3.08 3.03 2.56
N THR A 143 3.45 3.01 1.28
CA THR A 143 2.71 3.65 0.20
C THR A 143 1.91 2.58 -0.54
N TYR A 144 0.60 2.75 -0.61
CA TYR A 144 -0.34 1.79 -1.16
C TYR A 144 -1.00 2.34 -2.44
N TYR A 145 -1.00 1.51 -3.48
CA TYR A 145 -1.55 1.83 -4.79
C TYR A 145 -2.79 0.97 -5.03
N GLU A 146 -3.89 1.64 -5.34
CA GLU A 146 -5.21 1.06 -5.46
C GLU A 146 -5.83 1.50 -6.79
N ASP A 147 -6.28 0.57 -7.62
CA ASP A 147 -6.90 0.91 -8.90
C ASP A 147 -8.12 1.82 -8.69
N VAL A 148 -8.19 2.93 -9.43
CA VAL A 148 -9.32 3.88 -9.36
C VAL A 148 -10.62 3.21 -9.78
N VAL A 149 -10.57 2.30 -10.77
CA VAL A 149 -11.77 1.69 -11.35
C VAL A 149 -12.28 0.53 -10.49
N THR A 150 -11.43 -0.46 -10.25
CA THR A 150 -11.85 -1.69 -9.54
C THR A 150 -11.67 -1.62 -8.03
N ARG A 151 -11.00 -0.58 -7.51
CA ARG A 151 -10.65 -0.42 -6.09
C ARG A 151 -9.75 -1.53 -5.54
N ARG A 152 -9.16 -2.35 -6.41
CA ARG A 152 -8.30 -3.47 -5.99
C ARG A 152 -6.87 -2.99 -5.67
N PRO A 153 -6.13 -3.71 -4.81
CA PRO A 153 -4.71 -3.48 -4.62
C PRO A 153 -3.93 -3.68 -5.93
N VAL A 154 -2.96 -2.80 -6.22
CA VAL A 154 -2.08 -2.89 -7.40
C VAL A 154 -0.61 -3.05 -6.98
N MET A 155 -0.14 -2.20 -6.06
CA MET A 155 1.26 -2.22 -5.64
C MET A 155 1.40 -1.67 -4.23
N TRP A 156 2.34 -2.20 -3.46
CA TRP A 156 2.73 -1.70 -2.14
C TRP A 156 4.22 -1.38 -2.14
N VAL A 157 4.59 -0.24 -1.57
CA VAL A 157 5.99 0.15 -1.39
C VAL A 157 6.20 0.40 0.09
N PHE A 158 7.12 -0.33 0.70
CA PHE A 158 7.46 -0.17 2.11
C PHE A 158 8.66 0.77 2.26
N SER A 159 8.76 1.45 3.40
CA SER A 159 9.89 2.35 3.72
C SER A 159 11.26 1.65 3.70
N SER A 160 11.28 0.32 3.84
CA SER A 160 12.47 -0.53 3.65
C SER A 160 12.97 -0.62 2.20
N GLY A 161 12.23 -0.09 1.23
CA GLY A 161 12.49 -0.25 -0.21
C GLY A 161 11.93 -1.55 -0.80
N MET A 162 11.23 -2.38 0.00
CA MET A 162 10.48 -3.52 -0.52
C MET A 162 9.32 -3.04 -1.40
N VAL A 163 9.22 -3.60 -2.60
CA VAL A 163 8.10 -3.35 -3.52
C VAL A 163 7.36 -4.65 -3.77
N ALA A 164 6.05 -4.66 -3.55
CA ALA A 164 5.16 -5.77 -3.84
C ALA A 164 4.20 -5.38 -4.96
N HIS A 165 4.24 -6.10 -6.09
CA HIS A 165 3.27 -5.99 -7.17
C HIS A 165 2.20 -7.05 -7.00
N VAL A 166 0.93 -6.66 -7.16
CA VAL A 166 -0.25 -7.53 -7.00
C VAL A 166 -0.65 -8.08 -8.36
N MET A 167 -0.48 -9.39 -8.54
CA MET A 167 -0.72 -10.06 -9.82
C MET A 167 -2.15 -10.56 -9.97
N THR A 168 -2.70 -11.09 -8.89
CA THR A 168 -4.10 -11.57 -8.81
C THR A 168 -4.73 -11.04 -7.53
N PHE A 169 -6.05 -10.91 -7.52
CA PHE A 169 -6.80 -10.52 -6.33
C PHE A 169 -8.18 -11.17 -6.38
N GLU A 170 -8.30 -12.30 -5.67
CA GLU A 170 -9.45 -13.19 -5.70
C GLU A 170 -10.28 -13.00 -4.43
N VAL A 171 -11.27 -12.10 -4.51
CA VAL A 171 -12.17 -11.78 -3.40
C VAL A 171 -13.02 -13.00 -3.02
N GLY A 172 -13.08 -13.31 -1.73
CA GLY A 172 -13.84 -14.43 -1.17
C GLY A 172 -13.16 -15.78 -1.31
N ALA A 173 -11.95 -15.86 -1.86
CA ALA A 173 -11.18 -17.09 -1.88
C ALA A 173 -10.77 -17.49 -0.46
N VAL A 174 -10.86 -18.80 -0.18
CA VAL A 174 -10.57 -19.39 1.13
C VAL A 174 -9.62 -20.57 1.00
N LEU A 175 -8.74 -20.72 1.98
CA LEU A 175 -7.86 -21.87 2.11
C LEU A 175 -8.46 -22.86 3.10
N GLU A 176 -8.42 -24.16 2.78
CA GLU A 176 -8.93 -25.21 3.65
C GLU A 176 -8.27 -25.18 5.04
N ASP A 177 -9.08 -25.32 6.09
CA ASP A 177 -8.69 -25.19 7.50
C ASP A 177 -7.45 -26.02 7.89
N ALA A 178 -7.28 -27.20 7.28
CA ALA A 178 -6.15 -28.07 7.54
C ALA A 178 -4.79 -27.43 7.18
N ASN A 179 -4.77 -26.48 6.23
CA ASN A 179 -3.55 -25.82 5.77
C ASN A 179 -3.12 -24.63 6.65
N TRP A 180 -3.94 -24.22 7.61
CA TRP A 180 -3.63 -23.10 8.52
C TRP A 180 -2.87 -23.53 9.78
N GLN A 181 -2.40 -24.78 9.84
CA GLN A 181 -1.71 -25.29 11.02
C GLN A 181 -0.21 -25.08 10.93
N ALA A 182 0.36 -24.42 11.95
CA ALA A 182 1.81 -24.40 12.12
C ALA A 182 2.32 -25.82 12.44
N PRO A 183 3.53 -26.18 11.98
CA PRO A 183 4.11 -27.49 12.28
C PRO A 183 4.36 -27.70 13.77
N VAL A 184 4.27 -28.96 14.22
CA VAL A 184 4.43 -29.32 15.64
C VAL A 184 5.78 -28.89 16.26
N TYR A 185 6.85 -28.85 15.46
CA TYR A 185 8.17 -28.41 15.92
C TYR A 185 8.28 -26.90 16.16
N CYS A 186 7.25 -26.12 15.82
CA CYS A 186 7.15 -24.70 16.21
C CYS A 186 6.75 -24.50 17.68
N PHE A 187 6.28 -25.57 18.34
CA PHE A 187 5.78 -25.53 19.72
C PHE A 187 6.70 -26.25 20.71
N SER A 188 7.78 -26.88 20.22
CA SER A 188 8.81 -27.43 21.11
C SER A 188 9.59 -26.29 21.77
N GLU A 189 9.85 -26.41 23.07
CA GLU A 189 10.73 -25.49 23.77
C GLU A 189 12.12 -25.52 23.11
N THR A 190 12.45 -24.47 22.35
CA THR A 190 13.86 -24.18 22.10
C THR A 190 14.44 -23.69 23.41
N ASP A 191 15.04 -24.60 24.17
CA ASP A 191 15.90 -24.27 25.30
C ASP A 191 16.86 -23.15 24.90
N THR A 192 16.70 -21.99 25.53
CA THR A 192 17.61 -20.83 25.53
C THR A 192 17.87 -20.10 24.19
N GLY A 193 17.08 -19.06 23.95
CA GLY A 193 17.39 -17.98 22.99
C GLY A 193 16.85 -16.61 23.41
N SER A 194 16.48 -16.43 24.67
CA SER A 194 16.20 -15.12 25.26
C SER A 194 17.50 -14.53 25.81
N SER A 195 18.30 -13.92 24.93
CA SER A 195 19.06 -12.70 25.23
C SER A 195 19.77 -12.18 23.97
N LEU A 196 19.40 -10.95 23.58
CA LEU A 196 20.27 -9.97 22.93
C LEU A 196 20.88 -10.34 21.57
N LEU A 197 20.11 -10.14 20.50
CA LEU A 197 20.67 -9.48 19.31
C LEU A 197 20.22 -8.02 19.33
N GLU A 198 20.88 -7.27 20.20
CA GLU A 198 20.98 -5.83 20.06
C GLU A 198 21.81 -5.51 18.82
N SER A 199 21.25 -4.61 18.00
CA SER A 199 21.93 -3.80 16.99
C SER A 199 22.68 -4.52 15.86
N SER A 200 21.97 -4.72 14.75
CA SER A 200 22.53 -4.58 13.39
C SER A 200 21.42 -4.24 12.39
N ILE A 201 20.59 -3.26 12.73
CA ILE A 201 19.82 -2.53 11.72
C ILE A 201 20.17 -1.06 11.95
N ASP A 202 20.98 -0.51 11.05
CA ASP A 202 21.16 0.92 10.89
C ASP A 202 19.82 1.54 10.50
N VAL A 203 18.98 1.82 11.50
CA VAL A 203 17.87 2.75 11.37
C VAL A 203 18.40 4.10 11.78
N VAL A 204 18.80 4.89 10.78
CA VAL A 204 18.95 6.35 10.94
C VAL A 204 17.58 6.91 11.29
N SER A 205 17.32 7.01 12.59
CA SER A 205 16.19 7.75 13.15
C SER A 205 16.50 9.23 13.03
N HIS A 206 15.88 9.92 12.08
CA HIS A 206 15.75 11.38 12.10
C HIS A 206 14.36 11.74 12.63
N GLY A 207 14.22 11.65 13.95
CA GLY A 207 13.15 12.27 14.71
C GLY A 207 13.56 13.66 15.18
N THR A 208 13.07 14.68 14.49
CA THR A 208 12.54 15.95 15.02
C THR A 208 13.24 16.55 16.25
N LEU A 209 14.16 17.50 16.00
CA LEU A 209 14.62 18.44 17.02
C LEU A 209 13.86 19.77 16.84
N ILE A 210 12.66 19.87 17.42
CA ILE A 210 12.09 21.16 17.78
C ILE A 210 12.90 21.69 18.96
N ARG A 211 13.72 22.71 18.73
CA ARG A 211 14.27 23.53 19.80
C ARG A 211 13.93 24.98 19.51
N GLY A 212 13.15 25.54 20.45
CA GLY A 212 12.54 26.84 20.36
C GLY A 212 13.54 27.98 20.14
N ILE A 213 13.03 28.98 19.44
CA ILE A 213 13.59 30.32 19.30
C ILE A 213 13.40 31.05 20.64
N PRO A 214 14.43 31.62 21.27
CA PRO A 214 14.28 32.74 22.16
C PRO A 214 14.52 34.04 21.39
N HIS A 215 13.53 34.92 21.44
CA HIS A 215 13.61 36.31 21.01
C HIS A 215 14.48 37.15 21.97
N THR A 216 15.15 38.16 21.37
CA THR A 216 15.77 39.38 21.97
C THR A 216 17.09 39.18 22.74
N ALA A 217 18.13 40.04 22.64
CA ALA A 217 18.19 41.47 22.31
C ALA A 217 19.65 41.94 22.06
N TYR A 218 19.80 42.98 21.20
CA TYR A 218 20.80 44.06 21.15
C TYR A 218 22.32 43.80 21.36
N ALA A 219 23.11 44.00 20.29
CA ALA A 219 24.12 45.06 20.13
C ALA A 219 24.60 45.11 18.66
#